data_AF-A0A2E3INE5-F1
#
_entry.id   AF-A0A2E3INE5-F1
#
_cell.length_a   1.000
_cell.length_b   1.000
_cell.length_c   1.000
_cell.angle_alpha   90.00
_cell.angle_beta   90.00
_cell.angle_gamma   90.00
#
_symmetry.space_group_name_H-M   'P 1'
#
loop_
_entity.id
_entity.type
_entity.pdbx_description
1 polymer ?
#
loop_
_entity_poly.entity_id
_entity_poly.type
_entity_poly.pdbx_seq_one_letter_code
_entity_poly.pdbx_strand_id
1 'polypeptide(L)'
;MDYAQSVTRSPRSIFMAVFSFFISDEKWAELSAKEQAAIMLVSGKAFAELAGTIFDAENQVALAEQHAGAIDVIMASDAFYAELQEAGKPVSAKWIGRVDNMGVDGAAMLRRYQDSVSALQ
;
A
#
# COMPACT_ATOMS: atom_id res chain seq x y z
N MET A 1 -14.71 22.18 -2.81
CA MET A 1 -16.10 21.70 -2.74
C MET A 1 -15.98 20.19 -2.77
N ASP A 2 -16.18 19.54 -1.63
CA ASP A 2 -16.04 18.09 -1.57
C ASP A 2 -17.21 17.42 -2.28
N TYR A 3 -16.91 16.59 -3.27
CA TYR A 3 -17.91 15.88 -4.05
C TYR A 3 -18.44 14.64 -3.30
N ALA A 4 -17.63 14.07 -2.41
CA ALA A 4 -18.04 12.97 -1.55
C ALA A 4 -18.75 13.52 -0.30
N GLN A 5 -19.95 13.03 -0.02
CA GLN A 5 -20.74 13.47 1.14
C GLN A 5 -20.47 12.62 2.38
N SER A 6 -19.98 11.39 2.19
CA SER A 6 -19.69 10.45 3.27
C SER A 6 -18.48 9.58 2.94
N VAL A 7 -17.87 9.03 3.98
CA VAL A 7 -16.81 8.02 3.91
C VAL A 7 -17.12 6.90 4.88
N THR A 8 -16.94 5.64 4.45
CA THR A 8 -16.96 4.49 5.36
C THR A 8 -15.54 4.02 5.64
N ARG A 9 -15.16 3.99 6.92
CA ARG A 9 -13.85 3.55 7.39
C ARG A 9 -13.95 2.18 8.04
N SER A 10 -12.93 1.37 7.87
CA SER A 10 -12.79 0.05 8.49
C SER A 10 -11.44 -0.06 9.21
N PRO A 11 -11.23 -1.06 10.10
CA PRO A 11 -10.00 -1.17 10.89
C PRO A 11 -8.71 -1.21 10.06
N ARG A 12 -8.77 -1.71 8.82
CA ARG A 12 -7.68 -1.65 7.83
C ARG A 12 -8.25 -1.19 6.51
N SER A 13 -7.46 -0.48 5.71
CA SER A 13 -7.87 -0.11 4.36
C SER A 13 -8.22 -1.35 3.53
N ILE A 14 -9.33 -1.27 2.77
CA ILE A 14 -9.77 -2.33 1.85
C ILE A 14 -8.92 -2.40 0.57
N PHE A 15 -8.10 -1.38 0.33
CA PHE A 15 -7.22 -1.25 -0.82
C PHE A 15 -5.99 -0.41 -0.47
N MET A 16 -4.86 -0.69 -1.10
CA MET A 16 -3.69 0.19 -1.05
C MET A 16 -3.05 0.25 -2.44
N ALA A 17 -2.81 1.48 -2.92
CA ALA A 17 -2.05 1.68 -4.13
C ALA A 17 -0.56 1.42 -3.86
N VAL A 18 0.12 0.79 -4.82
CA VAL A 18 1.57 0.56 -4.76
C VAL A 18 2.20 1.30 -5.93
N PHE A 19 3.21 2.10 -5.65
CA PHE A 19 3.97 2.84 -6.66
C PHE A 19 5.37 2.24 -6.79
N SER A 20 5.90 2.23 -8.00
CA SER A 20 7.26 1.81 -8.28
C SER A 20 7.95 2.90 -9.07
N PHE A 21 9.13 3.29 -8.62
CA PHE A 21 9.96 4.30 -9.27
C PHE A 21 11.08 3.59 -10.02
N PHE A 22 11.17 3.86 -11.32
CA PHE A 22 12.13 3.22 -12.21
C PHE A 22 12.94 4.27 -12.95
N ILE A 23 14.17 3.91 -13.30
CA ILE A 23 15.00 4.59 -14.28
C ILE A 23 15.16 3.66 -15.49
N SER A 24 15.24 4.21 -16.70
CA SER A 24 15.49 3.38 -17.89
C SER A 24 16.90 2.80 -17.86
N ASP A 25 17.07 1.61 -18.42
CA ASP A 25 18.37 0.94 -18.48
C ASP A 25 19.41 1.76 -19.27
N GLU A 26 18.99 2.41 -20.36
CA GLU A 26 19.84 3.30 -21.16
C GLU A 26 20.37 4.46 -20.32
N LYS A 27 19.51 5.14 -19.54
CA LYS A 27 19.93 6.23 -18.67
C LYS A 27 20.74 5.77 -17.48
N TRP A 28 20.45 4.59 -16.96
CA TRP A 28 21.27 4.00 -15.90
C TRP A 28 22.70 3.71 -16.35
N ALA A 29 22.87 3.22 -17.59
CA ALA A 29 24.17 2.91 -18.17
C ALA A 29 25.04 4.15 -18.46
N GLU A 30 24.43 5.33 -18.63
CA GLU A 30 25.14 6.60 -18.80
C GLU A 30 25.77 7.11 -17.49
N LEU A 31 25.33 6.62 -16.33
CA LEU A 31 25.82 7.06 -15.02
C LEU A 31 27.13 6.38 -14.64
N SER A 32 28.00 7.11 -13.96
CA SER A 32 29.20 6.54 -13.33
C SER A 32 28.82 5.59 -12.17
N ALA A 33 29.73 4.68 -11.83
CA ALA A 33 29.55 3.77 -10.69
C ALA A 33 29.28 4.51 -9.36
N LYS A 34 29.86 5.70 -9.18
CA LYS A 34 29.63 6.55 -8.01
C LYS A 34 28.20 7.09 -7.98
N GLU A 35 27.66 7.53 -9.12
CA GLU A 35 26.29 8.04 -9.22
C GLU A 35 25.26 6.92 -9.04
N GLN A 36 25.50 5.77 -9.68
CA GLN A 36 24.67 4.57 -9.48
C GLN A 36 24.62 4.17 -8.00
N ALA A 37 25.77 4.13 -7.33
CA ALA A 37 25.83 3.82 -5.89
C ALA A 37 25.08 4.86 -5.04
N ALA A 38 25.20 6.16 -5.37
CA ALA A 38 24.50 7.22 -4.67
C ALA A 38 22.97 7.12 -4.82
N ILE A 39 22.48 6.77 -6.01
CA ILE A 39 21.04 6.55 -6.24
C ILE A 39 20.56 5.32 -5.47
N MET A 40 21.31 4.22 -5.51
CA MET A 40 20.93 2.99 -4.79
C MET A 40 20.89 3.20 -3.27
N LEU A 41 21.76 4.07 -2.74
CA LEU A 41 21.78 4.41 -1.30
C LEU A 41 20.45 5.02 -0.83
N VAL A 42 19.78 5.81 -1.68
CA VAL A 42 18.50 6.44 -1.36
C VAL A 42 17.28 5.70 -1.93
N SER A 43 17.50 4.57 -2.61
CA SER A 43 16.45 3.76 -3.24
C SER A 43 15.96 2.63 -2.32
N GLY A 44 15.09 1.76 -2.83
CA GLY A 44 14.65 0.54 -2.14
C GLY A 44 13.99 0.85 -0.79
N LYS A 45 14.49 0.25 0.29
CA LYS A 45 13.93 0.40 1.64
C LYS A 45 13.95 1.84 2.13
N ALA A 46 15.06 2.57 1.94
CA ALA A 46 15.19 3.95 2.41
C ALA A 46 14.15 4.86 1.75
N PHE A 47 13.94 4.69 0.44
CA PHE A 47 12.89 5.40 -0.27
C PHE A 47 11.49 4.98 0.22
N ALA A 48 11.24 3.68 0.38
CA ALA A 48 9.93 3.17 0.82
C ALA A 48 9.53 3.71 2.21
N GLU A 49 10.47 3.81 3.14
CA GLU A 49 10.25 4.40 4.47
C GLU A 49 9.98 5.90 4.39
N LEU A 50 10.77 6.64 3.60
CA LEU A 50 10.57 8.07 3.38
C LEU A 50 9.19 8.35 2.77
N ALA A 51 8.85 7.66 1.68
CA ALA A 51 7.58 7.84 0.98
C ALA A 51 6.41 7.47 1.90
N GLY A 52 6.47 6.33 2.59
CA GLY A 52 5.44 5.90 3.54
C GLY A 52 5.20 6.94 4.63
N THR A 53 6.27 7.50 5.21
CA THR A 53 6.18 8.55 6.23
C THR A 53 5.45 9.80 5.72
N ILE A 54 5.75 10.22 4.48
CA ILE A 54 5.10 11.38 3.86
C ILE A 54 3.62 11.09 3.61
N PHE A 55 3.29 9.93 3.05
CA PHE A 55 1.89 9.54 2.81
C PHE A 55 1.08 9.43 4.11
N ASP A 56 1.67 8.90 5.18
CA ASP A 56 1.01 8.82 6.47
C ASP A 56 0.74 10.21 7.05
N ALA A 57 1.68 11.16 6.92
CA ALA A 57 1.48 12.53 7.36
C ALA A 57 0.32 13.23 6.62
N GLU A 58 0.27 13.11 5.29
CA GLU A 58 -0.83 13.68 4.48
C GLU A 58 -2.17 13.02 4.79
N ASN A 59 -2.18 11.70 5.03
CA ASN A 59 -3.39 10.98 5.45
C ASN A 59 -3.93 11.49 6.80
N GLN A 60 -3.05 11.87 7.73
CA GLN A 60 -3.48 12.46 9.01
C GLN A 60 -4.08 13.86 8.84
N VAL A 61 -3.54 14.67 7.91
CA VAL A 61 -4.12 15.98 7.56
C VAL A 61 -5.51 15.79 6.97
N ALA A 62 -5.66 14.91 5.97
CA ALA A 62 -6.95 14.60 5.38
C ALA A 62 -7.95 14.08 6.42
N LEU A 63 -7.51 13.22 7.35
CA LEU A 63 -8.31 12.76 8.48
C LEU A 63 -8.85 13.90 9.36
N ALA A 64 -8.00 14.87 9.67
CA ALA A 64 -8.39 16.03 10.47
C ALA A 64 -9.44 16.89 9.73
N GLU A 65 -9.29 17.07 8.42
CA GLU A 65 -10.26 17.78 7.58
C GLU A 65 -11.62 17.06 7.55
N GLN A 66 -11.62 15.73 7.46
CA GLN A 66 -12.85 14.93 7.53
C GLN A 66 -13.57 15.14 8.86
N HIS A 67 -12.84 15.13 9.97
CA HIS A 67 -13.40 15.34 11.30
C HIS A 67 -13.86 16.79 11.58
N ALA A 68 -13.38 17.76 10.81
CA ALA A 68 -13.83 19.16 10.91
C ALA A 68 -15.26 19.39 10.38
N GLY A 69 -15.96 18.32 9.95
CA GLY A 69 -17.37 18.34 9.60
C GLY A 69 -17.65 18.58 8.12
N ALA A 70 -16.66 18.42 7.25
CA ALA A 70 -16.84 18.54 5.80
C ALA A 70 -17.53 17.33 5.17
N ILE A 71 -17.43 16.14 5.81
CA ILE A 71 -18.02 14.88 5.33
C ILE A 71 -18.56 14.02 6.49
N ASP A 72 -19.55 13.18 6.22
CA ASP A 72 -20.07 12.21 7.19
C ASP A 72 -19.17 10.97 7.29
N VAL A 73 -18.63 10.69 8.47
CA VAL A 73 -17.68 9.58 8.71
C VAL A 73 -18.40 8.41 9.37
N ILE A 74 -18.56 7.32 8.63
CA ILE A 74 -19.21 6.08 9.07
C ILE A 74 -18.13 5.05 9.40
N MET A 75 -18.21 4.45 10.59
CA MET A 75 -17.38 3.29 10.92
C MET A 75 -18.10 2.00 10.49
N ALA A 76 -17.42 1.16 9.72
CA ALA A 76 -17.89 -0.16 9.36
C ALA A 76 -18.15 -0.99 10.64
N SER A 77 -19.29 -1.67 10.70
CA SER A 77 -19.55 -2.65 11.75
C SER A 77 -18.65 -3.87 11.59
N ASP A 78 -18.43 -4.62 12.67
CA ASP A 78 -17.66 -5.87 12.61
C ASP A 78 -18.25 -6.87 11.61
N ALA A 79 -19.58 -6.94 11.54
CA ALA A 79 -20.29 -7.79 10.57
C ALA A 79 -19.99 -7.38 9.12
N PHE A 80 -20.10 -6.07 8.82
CA PHE A 80 -19.81 -5.58 7.48
C PHE A 80 -18.32 -5.72 7.13
N TYR A 81 -17.41 -5.51 8.09
CA TYR A 81 -15.98 -5.74 7.87
C TYR A 81 -15.67 -7.20 7.58
N ALA A 82 -16.30 -8.14 8.28
CA ALA A 82 -16.18 -9.57 7.99
C ALA A 82 -16.70 -9.91 6.58
N GLU A 83 -17.83 -9.34 6.15
CA GLU A 83 -18.35 -9.50 4.80
C GLU A 83 -17.35 -9.00 3.72
N LEU A 84 -16.70 -7.86 3.96
CA LEU A 84 -15.65 -7.34 3.07
C LEU A 84 -14.44 -8.29 2.99
N GLN A 85 -14.03 -8.87 4.11
CA GLN A 85 -12.94 -9.85 4.15
C GLN A 85 -13.29 -11.12 3.38
N GLU A 86 -14.51 -11.64 3.56
CA GLU A 86 -15.01 -12.80 2.80
C GLU A 86 -15.06 -12.51 1.30
N ALA A 87 -15.58 -11.33 0.91
CA ALA A 87 -15.63 -10.89 -0.47
C ALA A 87 -14.23 -10.74 -1.12
N GLY A 88 -13.20 -10.48 -0.31
CA GLY A 88 -11.81 -10.38 -0.75
C GLY A 88 -11.13 -11.73 -1.03
N LYS A 89 -11.58 -12.83 -0.42
CA LYS A 89 -10.93 -14.15 -0.55
C LYS A 89 -10.71 -14.61 -1.99
N PRO A 90 -11.69 -14.48 -2.93
CA PRO A 90 -11.47 -14.85 -4.33
C PRO A 90 -10.38 -14.03 -5.02
N VAL A 91 -10.19 -12.76 -4.63
CA VAL A 91 -9.15 -11.88 -5.17
C VAL A 91 -7.77 -12.39 -4.77
N SER A 92 -7.58 -12.70 -3.48
CA SER A 92 -6.34 -13.28 -2.96
C SER A 92 -6.05 -14.66 -3.56
N ALA A 93 -7.07 -15.52 -3.68
CA ALA A 93 -6.92 -16.85 -4.30
C ALA A 93 -6.48 -16.75 -5.78
N LYS A 94 -7.08 -15.83 -6.54
CA LYS A 94 -6.68 -15.57 -7.94
C LYS A 94 -5.27 -15.01 -8.03
N TRP A 95 -4.84 -14.19 -7.08
CA TRP A 95 -3.47 -13.69 -7.03
C TRP A 95 -2.49 -14.83 -6.72
N ILE A 96 -2.76 -15.67 -5.72
CA ILE A 96 -1.94 -16.84 -5.36
C ILE A 96 -1.74 -17.74 -6.57
N GLY A 97 -2.83 -18.15 -7.25
CA GLY A 97 -2.72 -19.00 -8.43
C GLY A 97 -1.92 -18.36 -9.57
N ARG A 98 -1.92 -17.03 -9.69
CA ARG A 98 -1.09 -16.32 -10.68
C ARG A 98 0.39 -16.37 -10.33
N VAL A 99 0.73 -16.27 -9.05
CA VAL A 99 2.11 -16.33 -8.54
C VAL A 99 2.64 -17.77 -8.58
N ASP A 100 1.80 -18.76 -8.27
CA ASP A 100 2.15 -20.18 -8.39
C ASP A 100 2.53 -20.53 -9.84
N ASN A 101 1.81 -19.99 -10.83
CA ASN A 101 2.14 -20.15 -12.25
C ASN A 101 3.47 -19.50 -12.67
N MET A 102 4.06 -18.66 -11.82
CA MET A 102 5.41 -18.10 -12.00
C MET A 102 6.49 -18.95 -11.32
N GLY A 103 6.12 -20.09 -10.70
CA GLY A 103 7.04 -20.98 -9.99
C GLY A 103 7.40 -20.51 -8.58
N VAL A 104 6.60 -19.61 -7.99
CA VAL A 104 6.79 -19.07 -6.64
C VAL A 104 5.61 -19.50 -5.76
N ASP A 105 5.85 -19.91 -4.52
CA ASP A 105 4.76 -20.19 -3.56
C ASP A 105 4.01 -18.90 -3.19
N GLY A 106 2.89 -18.65 -3.87
CA GLY A 106 2.10 -17.45 -3.69
C GLY A 106 1.50 -17.37 -2.28
N ALA A 107 1.10 -18.49 -1.70
CA ALA A 107 0.55 -18.52 -0.35
C ALA A 107 1.60 -18.13 0.70
N ALA A 108 2.83 -18.64 0.57
CA ALA A 108 3.95 -18.26 1.43
C ALA A 108 4.35 -16.79 1.25
N MET A 109 4.36 -16.29 0.00
CA MET A 109 4.66 -14.89 -0.29
C MET A 109 3.64 -13.94 0.34
N LEU A 110 2.34 -14.24 0.22
CA LEU A 110 1.28 -13.44 0.84
C LEU A 110 1.37 -13.46 2.37
N ARG A 111 1.57 -14.64 2.98
CA ARG A 111 1.77 -14.75 4.44
C ARG A 111 2.94 -13.90 4.91
N ARG A 112 4.09 -14.02 4.25
CA ARG A 112 5.29 -13.24 4.60
C ARG A 112 5.05 -11.74 4.49
N TYR A 113 4.33 -11.28 3.47
CA TYR A 113 3.94 -9.87 3.38
C TYR A 113 3.06 -9.44 4.56
N GLN A 114 2.02 -10.22 4.88
CA GLN A 114 1.12 -9.93 6.00
C GLN A 114 1.87 -9.86 7.34
N ASP A 115 2.74 -10.83 7.61
CA ASP A 115 3.57 -10.85 8.82
C ASP A 115 4.49 -9.62 8.90
N SER A 116 5.06 -9.21 7.76
CA SER A 116 5.94 -8.04 7.70
C SER A 116 5.18 -6.74 7.99
N VAL A 117 3.95 -6.62 7.49
CA VAL A 117 3.09 -5.47 7.78
C VAL A 117 2.67 -5.47 9.25
N SER A 118 2.29 -6.61 9.80
CA SER A 118 1.91 -6.71 11.22
C SER A 118 3.06 -6.38 12.17
N ALA A 119 4.31 -6.62 11.79
CA ALA A 119 5.48 -6.27 12.60
C ALA A 119 5.83 -4.76 12.58
N LEU A 120 5.22 -3.97 11.69
CA LEU A 120 5.43 -2.52 11.58
C LEU A 120 4.36 -1.70 12.32
N GLN A 121 3.35 -2.38 12.90
CA GLN A 121 2.26 -1.78 13.67
C GLN A 121 2.50 -1.94 15.17
#